data_AF-A0A8S3IHW6-F1
#
_entry.id   AF-A0A8S3IHW6-F1
#
_cell.length_a   1.000
_cell.length_b   1.000
_cell.length_c   1.000
_cell.angle_alpha   90.00
_cell.angle_beta   90.00
_cell.angle_gamma   90.00
#
_symmetry.space_group_name_H-M   'P 1'
#
loop_
_entity.id
_entity.type
_entity.pdbx_description
1 polymer ?
#
loop_
_entity_poly.entity_id
_entity_poly.type
_entity_poly.pdbx_seq_one_letter_code
_entity_poly.pdbx_strand_id
1 'polypeptide(L)'
;STDRKRSQTDACHFFTATPNPQLSLFKPFIFSDEVELGPLTVSTPVEITSHRIHPLYSVRQKASREQLEDKRLKDLEHEGIVEVINKLKSSNEDITVDTYETLFHDAVSAEIELLREHPPTKRS
;
A
#
# COMPACT_ATOMS: atom_id res chain seq x y z
N SER A 1 11.59 -31.32 23.40
CA SER A 1 11.44 -30.63 22.11
C SER A 1 10.10 -29.95 22.13
N THR A 2 10.04 -28.64 22.34
CA THR A 2 8.77 -27.90 22.43
C THR A 2 8.31 -27.59 21.02
N ASP A 3 7.34 -28.37 20.56
CA ASP A 3 6.63 -28.18 19.31
C ASP A 3 5.85 -26.86 19.40
N ARG A 4 6.51 -25.76 18.99
CA ARG A 4 5.85 -24.46 18.87
C ARG A 4 4.92 -24.58 17.67
N LYS A 5 3.63 -24.85 17.93
CA LYS A 5 2.56 -24.57 16.98
C LYS A 5 2.74 -23.11 16.54
N ARG A 6 3.30 -22.88 15.34
CA ARG A 6 3.23 -21.56 14.70
C ARG A 6 1.74 -21.21 14.63
N SER A 7 1.38 -19.97 14.96
CA SER A 7 0.04 -19.50 14.60
C SER A 7 -0.06 -19.62 13.09
N GLN A 8 -0.86 -20.58 12.63
CA GLN A 8 -1.02 -20.93 11.22
C GLN A 8 -1.89 -19.92 10.47
N THR A 9 -2.26 -18.82 11.12
CA THR A 9 -3.01 -17.71 10.54
C THR A 9 -2.04 -16.64 10.09
N ASP A 10 -2.01 -16.42 8.78
CA ASP A 10 -1.38 -15.26 8.18
C ASP A 10 -1.95 -13.99 8.81
N ALA A 11 -1.08 -13.13 9.32
CA ALA A 11 -1.45 -11.86 9.91
C ALA A 11 -1.14 -10.74 8.92
N CYS A 12 -2.17 -9.99 8.51
CA CYS A 12 -2.01 -8.78 7.72
C CYS A 12 -2.03 -7.55 8.64
N HIS A 13 -0.98 -6.74 8.53
CA HIS A 13 -0.93 -5.40 9.08
C HIS A 13 -1.31 -4.39 7.99
N PHE A 14 -1.92 -3.27 8.38
CA PHE A 14 -2.23 -2.20 7.44
C PHE A 14 -1.48 -0.94 7.83
N PHE A 15 -0.76 -0.34 6.88
CA PHE A 15 0.01 0.88 7.09
C PHE A 15 -0.33 1.92 6.04
N THR A 16 -0.34 3.20 6.40
CA THR A 16 -0.56 4.25 5.42
C THR A 16 0.66 4.56 4.56
N ALA A 17 1.85 4.11 4.99
CA ALA A 17 3.15 4.44 4.39
C ALA A 17 3.40 5.96 4.25
N THR A 18 2.69 6.77 5.03
CA THR A 18 2.80 8.24 5.06
C THR A 18 2.52 8.78 6.47
N PRO A 19 3.05 9.95 6.86
CA PRO A 19 2.87 10.49 8.22
C PRO A 19 1.44 10.91 8.59
N ASN A 20 0.55 11.16 7.62
CA ASN A 20 -0.82 11.60 7.89
C ASN A 20 -1.85 10.53 7.46
N PRO A 21 -2.38 9.74 8.40
CA PRO A 21 -3.29 8.64 8.09
C PRO A 21 -4.68 9.08 7.65
N GLN A 22 -5.10 10.32 7.96
CA GLN A 22 -6.43 10.81 7.57
C GLN A 22 -6.56 10.98 6.06
N LEU A 23 -5.43 11.19 5.38
CA LEU A 23 -5.42 11.55 3.97
C LEU A 23 -4.92 10.41 3.09
N SER A 24 -4.49 9.28 3.65
CA SER A 24 -3.73 8.22 2.97
C SER A 24 -4.45 6.88 3.00
N LEU A 25 -4.17 6.05 1.99
CA LEU A 25 -4.71 4.71 1.93
C LEU A 25 -3.96 3.80 2.88
N PHE A 26 -4.69 2.97 3.61
CA PHE A 26 -4.17 1.79 4.28
C PHE A 26 -3.72 0.76 3.23
N LYS A 27 -2.46 0.36 3.33
CA LYS A 27 -1.81 -0.59 2.44
C LYS A 27 -1.55 -1.88 3.20
N PRO A 28 -1.91 -3.03 2.64
CA PRO A 28 -1.67 -4.31 3.28
C PRO A 28 -0.18 -4.60 3.37
N PHE A 29 0.23 -5.16 4.49
CA PHE A 29 1.58 -5.64 4.76
C PHE A 29 1.45 -7.02 5.39
N ILE A 30 1.86 -8.03 4.62
CA ILE A 30 1.79 -9.43 5.00
C ILE A 30 3.23 -9.95 5.02
N PHE A 31 3.57 -10.71 6.07
CA PHE A 31 4.84 -11.42 6.09
C PHE A 31 4.74 -12.60 5.11
N SER A 32 5.43 -12.50 3.98
CA SER A 32 5.60 -13.56 2.99
C SER A 32 7.07 -13.98 2.94
N ASP A 33 7.33 -15.27 2.74
CA ASP A 33 8.67 -15.79 2.48
C ASP A 33 9.17 -15.37 1.08
N GLU A 34 8.24 -15.02 0.18
CA GLU A 34 8.49 -14.62 -1.21
C GLU A 34 7.96 -13.20 -1.43
N VAL A 35 8.66 -12.18 -0.91
CA VAL A 35 8.27 -10.77 -1.10
C VAL A 35 8.98 -10.15 -2.30
N GLU A 36 8.22 -9.51 -3.19
CA GLU A 36 8.79 -8.71 -4.27
C GLU A 36 9.19 -7.31 -3.77
N LEU A 37 10.51 -7.08 -3.70
CA LEU A 37 11.04 -5.76 -3.36
C LEU A 37 11.12 -4.87 -4.62
N GLY A 38 10.12 -4.03 -4.81
CA GLY A 38 10.09 -3.00 -5.87
C GLY A 38 10.55 -1.60 -5.44
N PRO A 39 10.70 -0.66 -6.39
CA PRO A 39 11.10 0.74 -6.11
C PRO A 39 10.19 1.51 -5.15
N LEU A 40 8.96 1.04 -4.95
CA LEU A 40 7.96 1.60 -4.03
C LEU A 40 7.92 0.88 -2.66
N THR A 41 8.74 -0.16 -2.48
CA THR A 41 8.83 -0.95 -1.25
C THR A 41 10.13 -0.69 -0.50
N VAL A 42 11.12 -0.09 -1.17
CA VAL A 42 12.43 0.21 -0.59
C VAL A 42 12.61 1.71 -0.39
N SER A 43 13.23 2.07 0.73
CA SER A 43 13.75 3.43 0.91
C SER A 43 14.86 3.68 -0.11
N THR A 44 14.94 4.89 -0.65
CA THR A 44 16.04 5.27 -1.56
C THR A 44 17.39 5.17 -0.84
N PRO A 45 18.48 4.73 -1.51
CA PRO A 45 19.79 4.53 -0.88
C PRO A 45 20.34 5.74 -0.09
N VAL A 46 21.18 5.43 0.90
CA VAL A 46 21.66 6.14 2.11
C VAL A 46 21.99 7.65 1.98
N GLU A 47 22.21 8.20 0.79
CA GLU A 47 22.43 9.64 0.65
C GLU A 47 21.08 10.38 0.65
N ILE A 48 20.56 10.65 1.85
CA ILE A 48 19.35 11.44 2.07
C ILE A 48 19.64 12.89 1.67
N THR A 49 19.38 13.24 0.40
CA THR A 49 19.38 14.63 -0.05
C THR A 49 17.96 15.20 0.04
N SER A 50 17.83 16.51 0.25
CA SER A 50 16.56 17.25 0.37
C SER A 50 15.59 17.12 -0.81
N HIS A 51 16.01 16.47 -1.89
CA HIS A 51 15.25 16.26 -3.13
C HIS A 51 14.80 14.80 -3.35
N ARG A 52 15.12 13.88 -2.43
CA ARG A 52 14.76 12.45 -2.54
C ARG A 52 13.52 12.15 -1.72
N ILE A 53 12.38 12.43 -2.33
CA ILE A 53 11.08 12.13 -1.76
C ILE A 53 10.56 10.84 -2.40
N HIS A 54 10.22 9.83 -1.60
CA HIS A 54 9.53 8.63 -2.06
C HIS A 54 8.36 9.01 -3.01
N PRO A 55 8.15 8.33 -4.15
CA PRO A 55 7.18 8.77 -5.16
C PRO A 55 5.79 9.09 -4.60
N LEU A 56 5.31 8.27 -3.65
CA LEU A 56 4.05 8.52 -2.94
C LEU A 56 4.05 9.84 -2.17
N TYR A 57 5.12 10.10 -1.40
CA TYR A 57 5.24 11.33 -0.64
C TYR A 57 5.35 12.55 -1.57
N SER A 58 5.98 12.41 -2.75
CA SER A 58 6.13 13.52 -3.69
C SER A 58 4.79 13.91 -4.28
N VAL A 59 3.98 12.91 -4.65
CA VAL A 59 2.67 13.14 -5.25
C VAL A 59 1.73 13.72 -4.20
N ARG A 60 1.76 13.21 -2.97
CA ARG A 60 0.95 13.75 -1.86
C ARG A 60 1.27 15.19 -1.50
N GLN A 61 2.55 15.57 -1.48
CA GLN A 61 2.93 16.95 -1.20
C GLN A 61 2.39 17.94 -2.26
N LYS A 62 2.17 17.46 -3.48
CA LYS A 62 1.66 18.25 -4.62
C LYS A 62 0.15 18.16 -4.80
N ALA A 63 -0.50 17.19 -4.16
CA ALA A 63 -1.94 16.97 -4.28
C ALA A 63 -2.72 18.09 -3.61
N SER A 64 -3.77 18.57 -4.28
CA SER A 64 -4.74 19.49 -3.71
C SER A 64 -5.58 18.79 -2.65
N ARG A 65 -6.30 19.58 -1.85
CA ARG A 65 -7.23 19.05 -0.86
C ARG A 65 -8.32 18.19 -1.53
N GLU A 66 -8.83 18.64 -2.67
CA GLU A 66 -9.85 17.91 -3.43
C GLU A 66 -9.34 16.55 -3.92
N GLN A 67 -8.09 16.46 -4.35
CA GLN A 67 -7.47 15.19 -4.74
C GLN A 67 -7.30 14.23 -3.55
N LEU A 68 -6.95 14.77 -2.37
CA LEU A 68 -6.77 13.99 -1.14
C LEU A 68 -8.10 13.53 -0.52
N GLU A 69 -9.20 14.24 -0.82
CA GLU A 69 -10.55 13.94 -0.38
C GLU A 69 -11.37 13.20 -1.47
N ASP A 70 -10.74 12.79 -2.59
CA ASP A 70 -11.41 12.03 -3.66
C ASP A 70 -11.97 10.71 -3.10
N LYS A 71 -13.28 10.48 -3.27
CA LYS A 71 -13.97 9.28 -2.82
C LYS A 71 -13.33 8.00 -3.40
N ARG A 72 -12.77 8.06 -4.60
CA ARG A 72 -12.09 6.93 -5.25
C ARG A 72 -10.92 6.40 -4.41
N LEU A 73 -10.26 7.25 -3.61
CA LEU A 73 -9.22 6.82 -2.67
C LEU A 73 -9.81 5.89 -1.62
N LYS A 74 -10.96 6.25 -1.04
CA LYS A 74 -11.63 5.43 -0.02
C LYS A 74 -12.26 4.17 -0.58
N ASP A 75 -12.78 4.22 -1.79
CA ASP A 75 -13.28 3.03 -2.49
C ASP A 75 -12.13 2.03 -2.72
N LEU A 76 -10.97 2.50 -3.19
CA LEU A 76 -9.79 1.65 -3.42
C LEU A 76 -9.23 1.04 -2.13
N GLU A 77 -9.17 1.81 -1.04
CA GLU A 77 -8.79 1.31 0.29
C GLU A 77 -9.76 0.21 0.76
N HIS A 78 -11.06 0.43 0.61
CA HIS A 78 -12.07 -0.54 1.02
C HIS A 78 -11.97 -1.83 0.21
N GLU A 79 -11.87 -1.74 -1.10
CA GLU A 79 -11.75 -2.88 -2.01
C GLU A 79 -10.50 -3.71 -1.70
N GLY A 80 -9.35 -3.07 -1.54
CA GLY A 80 -8.10 -3.75 -1.19
C GLY A 80 -8.15 -4.44 0.19
N ILE A 81 -8.77 -3.81 1.20
CA ILE A 81 -8.96 -4.44 2.52
C ILE A 81 -9.87 -5.67 2.42
N VAL A 82 -10.99 -5.55 1.70
CA VAL A 82 -11.94 -6.66 1.53
C VAL A 82 -11.30 -7.82 0.78
N GLU A 83 -10.54 -7.55 -0.27
CA GLU A 83 -9.82 -8.57 -1.03
C GLU A 83 -8.85 -9.35 -0.13
N VAL A 84 -8.01 -8.64 0.64
CA VAL A 84 -7.04 -9.26 1.54
C VAL A 84 -7.73 -10.08 2.63
N ILE A 85 -8.79 -9.55 3.25
CA ILE A 85 -9.56 -10.28 4.27
C ILE A 85 -10.18 -11.54 3.68
N ASN A 86 -10.71 -11.47 2.46
CA ASN A 86 -11.31 -12.64 1.80
C ASN A 86 -10.25 -13.69 1.48
N LYS A 87 -9.09 -13.27 0.96
CA LYS A 87 -7.94 -14.16 0.72
C LYS A 87 -7.52 -14.88 2.00
N LEU A 88 -7.32 -14.15 3.11
CA LEU A 88 -6.94 -14.71 4.41
C LEU A 88 -7.99 -15.68 5.00
N LYS A 89 -9.28 -15.46 4.70
CA LYS A 89 -10.37 -16.35 5.15
C LYS A 89 -10.48 -17.62 4.30
N SER A 90 -10.10 -17.57 3.03
CA SER A 90 -10.11 -18.73 2.14
C SER A 90 -8.92 -19.68 2.35
N SER A 91 -7.89 -19.27 3.11
CA SER A 91 -6.62 -19.98 3.33
C SER A 91 -6.70 -21.30 4.14
N ASN A 92 -7.71 -22.13 3.93
CA ASN A 92 -7.75 -23.52 4.45
C ASN A 92 -7.20 -24.55 3.43
N GLU A 93 -6.83 -24.14 2.21
CA GLU A 93 -6.21 -24.99 1.18
C GLU A 93 -4.98 -24.28 0.58
N ASP A 94 -3.98 -25.09 0.18
CA ASP A 94 -2.62 -24.73 -0.24
C ASP A 94 -2.49 -23.33 -0.87
N ILE A 95 -1.86 -22.42 -0.12
CA ILE A 95 -1.54 -21.07 -0.58
C ILE A 95 -0.51 -21.19 -1.70
N THR A 96 -0.89 -20.81 -2.91
CA THR A 96 0.07 -20.56 -3.99
C THR A 96 0.88 -19.32 -3.65
N VAL A 97 2.18 -19.44 -3.83
CA VAL A 97 3.24 -18.42 -3.66
C VAL A 97 2.83 -17.02 -4.16
N ASP A 98 2.17 -16.94 -5.32
CA ASP A 98 1.81 -15.67 -6.00
C ASP A 98 0.75 -14.78 -5.31
N THR A 99 0.20 -15.14 -4.15
CA THR A 99 -1.05 -14.49 -3.66
C THR A 99 -0.89 -13.11 -3.02
N TYR A 100 0.30 -12.80 -2.48
CA TYR A 100 0.51 -11.63 -1.63
C TYR A 100 1.71 -10.76 -1.99
N GLU A 101 2.53 -11.16 -2.97
CA GLU A 101 3.86 -10.60 -3.19
C GLU A 101 3.83 -9.12 -3.61
N THR A 102 2.86 -8.73 -4.45
CA THR A 102 2.77 -7.39 -5.03
C THR A 102 1.79 -6.46 -4.29
N LEU A 103 1.02 -6.96 -3.31
CA LEU A 103 -0.12 -6.21 -2.74
C LEU A 103 0.25 -4.83 -2.19
N PHE A 104 1.38 -4.74 -1.48
CA PHE A 104 1.84 -3.45 -0.96
C PHE A 104 2.22 -2.51 -2.11
N HIS A 105 2.98 -3.00 -3.08
CA HIS A 105 3.41 -2.24 -4.24
C HIS A 105 2.21 -1.71 -5.04
N ASP A 106 1.22 -2.57 -5.29
CA ASP A 106 0.04 -2.23 -6.08
C ASP A 106 -0.82 -1.18 -5.38
N ALA A 107 -0.99 -1.30 -4.06
CA ALA A 107 -1.69 -0.28 -3.26
C ALA A 107 -0.96 1.08 -3.27
N VAL A 108 0.39 1.10 -3.27
CA VAL A 108 1.15 2.35 -3.45
C VAL A 108 0.97 2.91 -4.87
N SER A 109 1.06 2.05 -5.90
CA SER A 109 0.99 2.46 -7.30
C SER A 109 -0.37 3.07 -7.63
N ALA A 110 -1.45 2.41 -7.24
CA ALA A 110 -2.81 2.88 -7.50
C ALA A 110 -3.08 4.24 -6.84
N GLU A 111 -2.59 4.45 -5.62
CA GLU A 111 -2.71 5.76 -4.94
C GLU A 111 -1.95 6.86 -5.68
N ILE A 112 -0.73 6.56 -6.14
CA ILE A 112 0.09 7.49 -6.93
C ILE A 112 -0.63 7.87 -8.23
N GLU A 113 -1.18 6.88 -8.93
CA GLU A 113 -1.90 7.07 -10.20
C GLU A 113 -3.12 7.95 -10.00
N LEU A 114 -3.97 7.62 -9.02
CA LEU A 114 -5.18 8.36 -8.73
C LEU A 114 -4.91 9.83 -8.36
N LEU A 115 -3.87 10.07 -7.56
CA LEU A 115 -3.45 11.43 -7.22
C LEU A 115 -2.83 12.19 -8.40
N ARG A 116 -2.33 11.50 -9.45
CA ARG A 116 -1.77 12.14 -10.65
C ARG A 116 -2.81 12.44 -11.74
N GLU A 117 -3.95 11.73 -11.74
CA GLU A 117 -5.00 11.88 -12.76
C GLU A 117 -5.65 13.28 -12.82
N HIS A 118 -5.40 14.14 -11.84
CA HIS A 118 -5.90 15.52 -11.80
C HIS A 118 -4.79 16.53 -12.08
N PRO A 119 -4.64 17.07 -13.31
CA PRO A 119 -3.95 18.34 -13.49
C PRO A 119 -4.77 19.45 -12.80
N PRO A 120 -4.12 20.46 -12.20
CA PRO A 120 -4.83 21.58 -11.59
C PRO A 120 -5.71 22.23 -12.65
N THR A 121 -7.01 22.36 -12.37
CA THR A 121 -7.92 23.16 -13.18
C THR A 121 -7.32 24.56 -13.26
N LYS A 122 -6.81 24.93 -14.43
CA LYS A 122 -6.44 26.32 -14.69
C LYS A 122 -7.70 27.14 -14.45
N ARG A 123 -7.68 27.94 -13.38
CA ARG A 123 -8.68 28.99 -13.19
C ARG A 123 -8.48 29.98 -14.35
N SER A 124 -9.42 29.94 -15.31
CA SER A 124 -9.60 31.00 -16.30
C SER A 124 -10.16 32.25 -15.64
#